data_AF-A0AAJ2G6Q8-F1
#
_entry.id   AF-A0AAJ2G6Q8-F1
#
_cell.length_a   1.000
_cell.length_b   1.000
_cell.length_c   1.000
_cell.angle_alpha   90.00
_cell.angle_beta   90.00
_cell.angle_gamma   90.00
#
_symmetry.space_group_name_H-M   'P 1'
#
loop_
_entity.id
_entity.type
_entity.pdbx_description
1 polymer ?
#
loop_
_entity_poly.entity_id
_entity_poly.type
_entity_poly.pdbx_seq_one_letter_code
_entity_poly.pdbx_strand_id
1 'polypeptide(L)'
;MMTSEITESNNATAWITEAIASLYVDQTALELGVASENKKALYNRLAAGDHRKIILEAAEQVKTDQIRPLLGDYLSNLRNYSEQPFNTFAVEIGSSDISFWIEVEEYSKELERDLIIAEAKTNAKYTGMGFHLYSTIVEACDNLPVPPNFQILFSAKDV
;
A
#
# COMPACT_ATOMS: atom_id res chain seq x y z
N MET A 1 34.25 -20.14 -17.75
CA MET A 1 32.77 -20.09 -17.82
C MET A 1 32.21 -21.13 -16.85
N MET A 2 32.48 -20.97 -15.55
CA MET A 2 32.17 -21.98 -14.51
C MET A 2 32.10 -21.36 -13.09
N THR A 3 31.81 -20.07 -12.99
CA THR A 3 31.82 -19.33 -11.71
C THR A 3 30.48 -18.70 -11.33
N SER A 4 29.47 -18.73 -12.20
CA SER A 4 28.13 -18.19 -11.88
C SER A 4 27.20 -19.18 -11.20
N GLU A 5 27.35 -20.50 -11.39
CA GLU A 5 26.44 -21.50 -10.80
C GLU A 5 26.71 -21.77 -9.31
N ILE A 6 27.94 -21.53 -8.81
CA ILE A 6 28.33 -21.84 -7.43
C ILE A 6 27.83 -20.77 -6.44
N THR A 7 27.59 -19.54 -6.90
CA THR A 7 27.18 -18.41 -6.05
C THR A 7 25.68 -18.41 -5.73
N GLU A 8 24.80 -18.81 -6.66
CA GLU A 8 23.35 -18.94 -6.39
C GLU A 8 23.02 -20.06 -5.41
N SER A 9 23.71 -21.20 -5.52
CA SER A 9 23.53 -22.37 -4.64
C SER A 9 23.81 -22.06 -3.16
N ASN A 10 24.82 -21.23 -2.89
CA ASN A 10 25.15 -20.81 -1.52
C ASN A 10 24.08 -19.90 -0.91
N ASN A 11 23.50 -18.98 -1.69
CA ASN A 11 22.46 -18.08 -1.18
C ASN A 11 21.15 -18.82 -0.91
N ALA A 12 20.73 -19.71 -1.82
CA ALA A 12 19.53 -20.52 -1.60
C ALA A 12 19.69 -21.44 -0.38
N THR A 13 20.84 -22.09 -0.24
CA THR A 13 21.14 -22.97 0.91
C THR A 13 21.17 -22.20 2.23
N ALA A 14 21.81 -21.02 2.25
CA ALA A 14 21.84 -20.17 3.43
C ALA A 14 20.43 -19.73 3.84
N TRP A 15 19.63 -19.24 2.89
CA TRP A 15 18.24 -18.83 3.14
C TRP A 15 17.38 -19.99 3.67
N ILE A 16 17.47 -21.20 3.07
CA ILE A 16 16.73 -22.38 3.56
C ILE A 16 17.15 -22.72 4.99
N THR A 17 18.45 -22.68 5.27
CA THR A 17 19.00 -23.01 6.59
C THR A 17 18.50 -22.03 7.65
N GLU A 18 18.51 -20.73 7.35
CA GLU A 18 17.97 -19.68 8.22
C GLU A 18 16.45 -19.82 8.45
N ALA A 19 15.71 -20.17 7.40
CA ALA A 19 14.27 -20.41 7.50
C ALA A 19 13.97 -21.59 8.43
N ILE A 20 14.68 -22.71 8.26
CA ILE A 20 14.54 -23.89 9.12
C ILE A 20 14.92 -23.57 10.57
N ALA A 21 16.02 -22.86 10.78
CA ALA A 21 16.44 -22.43 12.12
C ALA A 21 15.36 -21.57 12.81
N SER A 22 14.76 -20.65 12.07
CA SER A 22 13.68 -19.80 12.57
C SER A 22 12.43 -20.61 12.94
N LEU A 23 12.09 -21.64 12.16
CA LEU A 23 10.99 -22.56 12.48
C LEU A 23 11.24 -23.33 13.78
N TYR A 24 12.47 -23.79 14.03
CA TYR A 24 12.81 -24.47 15.28
C TYR A 24 12.72 -23.54 16.50
N VAL A 25 13.15 -22.28 16.36
CA VAL A 25 13.01 -21.26 17.40
C VAL A 25 11.53 -21.04 17.73
N ASP A 26 10.69 -20.91 16.70
CA ASP A 26 9.26 -20.71 16.87
C ASP A 26 8.56 -21.93 17.48
N GLN A 27 8.92 -23.13 17.05
CA GLN A 27 8.44 -24.38 17.64
C GLN A 27 8.76 -24.42 19.14
N THR A 28 10.01 -24.13 19.51
CA THR A 28 10.44 -24.11 20.92
C THR A 28 9.64 -23.06 21.72
N ALA A 29 9.41 -21.87 21.14
CA ALA A 29 8.63 -20.83 21.79
C ALA A 29 7.15 -21.22 22.00
N LEU A 30 6.57 -21.98 21.06
CA LEU A 30 5.21 -22.53 21.18
C LEU A 30 5.13 -23.61 22.26
N GLU A 31 6.08 -24.54 22.26
CA GLU A 31 6.18 -25.63 23.25
C GLU A 31 6.34 -25.09 24.67
N LEU A 32 7.13 -24.02 24.84
CA LEU A 32 7.33 -23.34 26.12
C LEU A 32 6.20 -22.36 26.48
N GLY A 33 5.22 -22.14 25.58
CA GLY A 33 4.10 -21.22 25.80
C GLY A 33 4.46 -19.72 25.80
N VAL A 34 5.70 -19.38 25.42
CA VAL A 34 6.23 -17.99 25.41
C VAL A 34 6.08 -17.29 24.04
N ALA A 35 5.60 -17.99 23.02
CA ALA A 35 5.29 -17.39 21.73
C ALA A 35 4.24 -16.28 21.85
N SER A 36 4.34 -15.25 21.00
CA SER A 36 3.32 -14.19 20.93
C SER A 36 1.99 -14.72 20.41
N GLU A 37 0.89 -14.05 20.76
CA GLU A 37 -0.45 -14.44 20.31
C GLU A 37 -0.58 -14.46 18.78
N ASN A 38 0.06 -13.52 18.09
CA ASN A 38 0.10 -13.51 16.62
C ASN A 38 0.79 -14.75 16.05
N LYS A 39 1.92 -15.19 16.64
CA LYS A 39 2.63 -16.41 16.21
C LYS A 39 1.80 -17.66 16.48
N LYS A 40 1.22 -17.79 17.68
CA LYS A 40 0.31 -18.90 18.01
C LYS A 40 -0.84 -19.00 17.02
N ALA A 41 -1.49 -17.87 16.72
CA ALA A 41 -2.60 -17.81 15.79
C ALA A 41 -2.19 -18.22 14.37
N LEU A 42 -1.02 -17.77 13.88
CA LEU A 42 -0.48 -18.13 12.57
C LEU A 42 -0.21 -19.65 12.46
N TYR A 43 0.54 -20.23 13.40
CA TYR A 43 0.88 -21.66 13.36
C TYR A 43 -0.34 -22.57 13.55
N ASN A 44 -1.30 -22.19 14.39
CA ASN A 44 -2.56 -22.91 14.54
C ASN A 44 -3.35 -22.94 13.22
N ARG A 45 -3.37 -21.83 12.47
CA ARG A 45 -4.02 -21.77 11.15
C ARG A 45 -3.30 -22.63 10.10
N LEU A 46 -1.96 -22.58 10.09
CA LEU A 46 -1.14 -23.42 9.21
C LEU A 46 -1.39 -24.91 9.49
N ALA A 47 -1.39 -25.30 10.76
CA ALA A 47 -1.66 -26.67 11.19
C ALA A 47 -3.10 -27.12 10.89
N ALA A 48 -4.07 -26.19 10.94
CA ALA A 48 -5.46 -26.46 10.58
C ALA A 48 -5.71 -26.60 9.06
N GLY A 49 -4.71 -26.32 8.22
CA GLY A 49 -4.85 -26.41 6.75
C GLY A 49 -5.75 -25.34 6.14
N ASP A 50 -6.05 -24.25 6.85
CA ASP A 50 -6.86 -23.14 6.34
C ASP A 50 -6.02 -22.18 5.47
N HIS A 51 -5.46 -22.73 4.39
CA HIS A 51 -4.57 -22.03 3.48
C HIS A 51 -5.22 -20.80 2.85
N ARG A 52 -6.54 -20.82 2.64
CA ARG A 52 -7.28 -19.69 2.07
C ARG A 52 -7.25 -18.49 3.01
N LYS A 53 -7.52 -18.69 4.30
CA LYS A 53 -7.50 -17.60 5.28
C LYS A 53 -6.10 -17.00 5.44
N ILE A 54 -5.06 -17.83 5.40
CA ILE A 54 -3.66 -17.38 5.46
C ILE A 54 -3.31 -16.51 4.26
N ILE A 55 -3.69 -16.92 3.04
CA ILE A 55 -3.45 -16.13 1.83
C ILE A 55 -4.19 -14.79 1.90
N LEU A 56 -5.45 -14.78 2.37
CA LEU A 56 -6.22 -13.54 2.51
C LEU A 56 -5.61 -12.59 3.54
N GLU A 57 -5.18 -13.10 4.70
CA GLU A 57 -4.51 -12.30 5.73
C GLU A 57 -3.15 -11.76 5.23
N ALA A 58 -2.37 -12.57 4.51
CA ALA A 58 -1.12 -12.14 3.91
C ALA A 58 -1.35 -11.04 2.86
N ALA A 59 -2.38 -11.17 2.03
CA ALA A 59 -2.77 -10.15 1.07
C ALA A 59 -3.19 -8.84 1.76
N GLU A 60 -3.97 -8.93 2.83
CA GLU A 60 -4.41 -7.76 3.61
C GLU A 60 -3.24 -7.06 4.32
N GLN A 61 -2.25 -7.84 4.78
CA GLN A 61 -1.05 -7.30 5.40
C GLN A 61 -0.15 -6.61 4.37
N VAL A 62 0.09 -7.23 3.22
CA VAL A 62 0.82 -6.61 2.10
C VAL A 62 0.13 -5.30 1.70
N LYS A 63 -1.20 -5.30 1.60
CA LYS A 63 -1.99 -4.11 1.33
C LYS A 63 -1.73 -3.01 2.37
N THR A 64 -1.85 -3.32 3.66
CA THR A 64 -1.63 -2.36 4.75
C THR A 64 -0.22 -1.78 4.72
N ASP A 65 0.78 -2.64 4.50
CA ASP A 65 2.19 -2.24 4.49
C ASP A 65 2.56 -1.39 3.28
N GLN A 66 1.85 -1.53 2.15
CA GLN A 66 2.13 -0.79 0.91
C GLN A 66 1.31 0.49 0.76
N ILE A 67 0.07 0.55 1.26
CA ILE A 67 -0.78 1.75 1.13
C ILE A 67 -0.11 2.97 1.76
N ARG A 68 0.40 2.85 3.00
CA ARG A 68 0.94 4.00 3.72
C ARG A 68 2.17 4.62 3.00
N PRO A 69 3.18 3.84 2.58
CA PRO A 69 4.26 4.36 1.73
C PRO A 69 3.77 4.96 0.42
N LEU A 70 2.83 4.30 -0.26
CA LEU A 70 2.29 4.78 -1.54
C LEU A 70 1.64 6.16 -1.39
N LEU A 71 0.78 6.33 -0.38
CA LEU A 71 0.15 7.61 -0.07
C LEU A 71 1.19 8.68 0.27
N GLY A 72 2.19 8.33 1.09
CA GLY A 72 3.27 9.25 1.44
C GLY A 72 4.06 9.71 0.21
N ASP A 73 4.39 8.80 -0.70
CA ASP A 73 5.10 9.10 -1.93
C ASP A 73 4.26 9.98 -2.86
N TYR A 74 2.97 9.67 -3.05
CA TYR A 74 2.06 10.49 -3.84
C TYR A 74 1.99 11.93 -3.32
N LEU A 75 1.74 12.11 -2.02
CA LEU A 75 1.67 13.44 -1.41
C LEU A 75 3.02 14.16 -1.48
N SER A 76 4.13 13.45 -1.38
CA SER A 76 5.47 14.05 -1.51
C SER A 76 5.81 14.50 -2.94
N ASN A 77 5.18 13.87 -3.94
CA ASN A 77 5.32 14.27 -5.34
C ASN A 77 4.51 15.53 -5.67
N LEU A 78 3.51 15.86 -4.86
CA LEU A 78 2.76 17.11 -4.95
C LEU A 78 3.60 18.24 -4.34
N ARG A 79 4.08 19.15 -5.19
CA ARG A 79 4.86 20.30 -4.74
C ARG A 79 4.03 21.13 -3.76
N ASN A 80 4.58 21.41 -2.58
CA ASN A 80 3.97 22.25 -1.57
C ASN A 80 2.50 21.90 -1.28
N TYR A 81 2.15 20.61 -1.21
CA TYR A 81 0.78 20.14 -0.97
C TYR A 81 0.03 20.89 0.16
N SER A 82 0.75 21.32 1.21
CA SER A 82 0.18 22.10 2.32
C SER A 82 -0.29 23.52 1.96
N GLU A 83 0.12 24.05 0.82
CA GLU A 83 -0.16 25.42 0.35
C GLU A 83 -1.04 25.42 -0.92
N GLN A 84 -1.41 24.24 -1.43
CA GLN A 84 -2.19 24.11 -2.66
C GLN A 84 -3.68 24.42 -2.40
N PRO A 85 -4.37 25.11 -3.34
CA PRO A 85 -5.76 25.52 -3.21
C PRO A 85 -6.72 24.35 -3.50
N PHE A 86 -6.62 23.26 -2.74
CA PHE A 86 -7.63 22.19 -2.81
C PHE A 86 -8.91 22.66 -2.13
N ASN A 87 -10.04 22.52 -2.81
CA ASN A 87 -11.36 22.73 -2.20
C ASN A 87 -11.83 21.48 -1.48
N THR A 88 -11.60 20.30 -2.07
CA THR A 88 -11.93 19.01 -1.49
C THR A 88 -10.91 17.96 -1.87
N PHE A 89 -10.50 17.14 -0.90
CA PHE A 89 -9.60 16.02 -1.12
C PHE A 89 -10.16 14.79 -0.41
N ALA A 90 -10.57 13.80 -1.20
CA ALA A 90 -11.18 12.57 -0.71
C ALA A 90 -10.50 11.34 -1.34
N VAL A 91 -10.56 10.21 -0.63
CA VAL A 91 -9.90 8.97 -1.05
C VAL A 91 -10.83 7.78 -0.93
N GLU A 92 -10.75 6.88 -1.90
CA GLU A 92 -11.30 5.53 -1.83
C GLU A 92 -10.13 4.54 -1.88
N ILE A 93 -10.12 3.57 -0.96
CA ILE A 93 -9.08 2.55 -0.88
C ILE A 93 -9.70 1.19 -1.21
N GLY A 94 -9.41 0.70 -2.42
CA GLY A 94 -9.75 -0.64 -2.89
C GLY A 94 -8.77 -1.72 -2.43
N SER A 95 -8.82 -2.90 -3.04
CA SER A 95 -7.88 -4.01 -2.76
C SER A 95 -6.50 -3.80 -3.37
N SER A 96 -6.47 -3.26 -4.59
CA SER A 96 -5.26 -3.01 -5.41
C SER A 96 -5.18 -1.57 -5.87
N ASP A 97 -6.25 -0.80 -5.67
CA ASP A 97 -6.42 0.51 -6.30
C ASP A 97 -6.70 1.55 -5.24
N ILE A 98 -6.13 2.73 -5.41
CA ILE A 98 -6.38 3.90 -4.59
C ILE A 98 -6.88 5.00 -5.51
N SER A 99 -8.10 5.46 -5.27
CA SER A 99 -8.72 6.51 -6.07
C SER A 99 -8.77 7.79 -5.25
N PHE A 100 -8.31 8.89 -5.82
CA PHE A 100 -8.46 10.23 -5.26
C PHE A 100 -9.55 10.98 -5.99
N TRP A 101 -10.35 11.71 -5.22
CA TRP A 101 -11.27 12.71 -5.72
C TRP A 101 -10.76 14.07 -5.25
N ILE A 102 -10.38 14.92 -6.20
CA ILE A 102 -9.67 16.16 -5.93
C ILE A 102 -10.42 17.29 -6.61
N GLU A 103 -11.06 18.12 -5.80
CA GLU A 103 -11.70 19.35 -6.27
C GLU A 103 -10.74 20.52 -6.15
N VAL A 104 -10.53 21.23 -7.25
CA VAL A 104 -9.62 22.38 -7.37
C VAL A 104 -10.38 23.64 -7.76
N GLU A 105 -9.76 24.81 -7.56
CA GLU A 105 -10.30 26.08 -8.09
C GLU A 105 -10.26 26.10 -9.63
N GLU A 106 -11.15 26.90 -10.24
CA GLU A 106 -11.17 27.11 -11.69
C GLU A 106 -9.80 27.57 -12.21
N TYR A 107 -9.41 27.06 -13.39
CA TYR A 107 -8.19 27.45 -14.08
C TYR A 107 -6.88 27.09 -13.36
N SER A 108 -6.92 26.15 -12.40
CA SER A 108 -5.75 25.66 -11.66
C SER A 108 -4.88 24.68 -12.46
N LYS A 109 -4.51 25.05 -13.70
CA LYS A 109 -3.80 24.17 -14.65
C LYS A 109 -2.45 23.65 -14.15
N GLU A 110 -1.74 24.46 -13.35
CA GLU A 110 -0.46 24.03 -12.78
C GLU A 110 -0.67 22.94 -11.73
N LEU A 111 -1.69 23.08 -10.89
CA LEU A 111 -2.06 22.08 -9.89
C LEU A 111 -2.54 20.79 -10.55
N GLU A 112 -3.43 20.88 -11.54
CA GLU A 112 -3.87 19.70 -12.32
C GLU A 112 -2.68 18.94 -12.91
N ARG A 113 -1.73 19.67 -13.52
CA ARG A 113 -0.52 19.07 -14.07
C ARG A 113 0.31 18.38 -12.98
N ASP A 114 0.48 19.01 -11.83
CA ASP A 114 1.24 18.44 -10.71
C ASP A 114 0.56 17.18 -10.16
N LEU A 115 -0.77 17.15 -10.06
CA LEU A 115 -1.56 15.96 -9.69
C LEU A 115 -1.34 14.81 -10.67
N ILE A 116 -1.43 15.08 -11.97
CA ILE A 116 -1.20 14.07 -13.03
C ILE A 116 0.24 13.53 -12.98
N ILE A 117 1.22 14.41 -12.79
CA ILE A 117 2.64 13.99 -12.68
C ILE A 117 2.87 13.17 -11.41
N ALA A 118 2.28 13.56 -10.29
CA ALA A 118 2.40 12.82 -9.04
C ALA A 118 1.79 11.42 -9.17
N GLU A 119 0.62 11.30 -9.79
CA GLU A 119 0.03 9.99 -10.11
C GLU A 119 0.95 9.15 -10.95
N ALA A 120 1.46 9.69 -12.07
CA ALA A 120 2.34 8.96 -12.98
C ALA A 120 3.62 8.46 -12.28
N LYS A 121 4.24 9.31 -11.45
CA LYS A 121 5.46 8.95 -10.69
C LYS A 121 5.19 7.87 -9.66
N THR A 122 4.10 7.99 -8.91
CA THR A 122 3.72 6.99 -7.92
C THR A 122 3.40 5.66 -8.61
N ASN A 123 2.62 5.67 -9.68
CA ASN A 123 2.30 4.47 -10.44
C ASN A 123 3.53 3.79 -11.04
N ALA A 124 4.52 4.55 -11.52
CA ALA A 124 5.77 3.99 -12.01
C ALA A 124 6.53 3.17 -10.94
N LYS A 125 6.37 3.50 -9.66
CA LYS A 125 7.00 2.78 -8.54
C LYS A 125 6.17 1.57 -8.07
N TYR A 126 4.85 1.70 -8.03
CA TYR A 126 3.97 0.74 -7.34
C TYR A 126 3.21 -0.23 -8.27
N THR A 127 3.09 0.08 -9.56
CA THR A 127 2.40 -0.80 -10.53
C THR A 127 3.04 -2.19 -10.60
N GLY A 128 4.37 -2.30 -10.49
CA GLY A 128 5.07 -3.59 -10.48
C GLY A 128 4.74 -4.47 -9.26
N MET A 129 4.16 -3.89 -8.21
CA MET A 129 3.69 -4.59 -7.01
C MET A 129 2.17 -4.85 -7.04
N GLY A 130 1.49 -4.50 -8.15
CA GLY A 130 0.06 -4.68 -8.31
C GLY A 130 -0.81 -3.58 -7.68
N PHE A 131 -0.21 -2.42 -7.36
CA PHE A 131 -0.94 -1.27 -6.83
C PHE A 131 -1.04 -0.15 -7.85
N HIS A 132 -2.24 0.41 -8.00
CA HIS A 132 -2.52 1.52 -8.89
C HIS A 132 -3.17 2.69 -8.14
N LEU A 133 -2.85 3.89 -8.60
CA LEU A 133 -3.41 5.14 -8.13
C LEU A 133 -4.14 5.82 -9.29
N TYR A 134 -5.32 6.34 -9.01
CA TYR A 134 -6.13 7.10 -9.96
C TYR A 134 -6.55 8.43 -9.35
N SER A 135 -6.42 9.52 -10.09
CA SER A 135 -6.90 10.84 -9.66
C SER A 135 -8.08 11.27 -10.53
N THR A 136 -9.22 11.48 -9.90
CA THR A 136 -10.35 12.20 -10.51
C THR A 136 -10.23 13.66 -10.08
N ILE A 137 -9.89 14.52 -11.03
CA ILE A 137 -9.73 15.96 -10.80
C ILE A 137 -10.99 16.65 -11.32
N VAL A 138 -11.64 17.43 -10.46
CA VAL A 138 -12.87 18.16 -10.78
C VAL A 138 -12.68 19.65 -10.46
N GLU A 139 -13.25 20.52 -11.28
CA GLU A 139 -13.23 21.96 -11.03
C GLU A 139 -14.45 22.35 -10.18
N ALA A 140 -14.30 23.41 -9.36
CA ALA A 140 -15.38 23.91 -8.52
C ALA A 140 -16.67 24.24 -9.30
N CYS A 141 -16.55 24.62 -10.57
CA CYS A 141 -17.68 24.94 -11.44
C CYS A 141 -18.46 23.71 -11.95
N ASP A 142 -17.87 22.52 -11.90
CA ASP A 142 -18.54 21.27 -12.29
C ASP A 142 -19.70 20.94 -11.35
N ASN A 143 -19.64 21.46 -10.11
CA ASN A 143 -20.66 21.28 -9.07
C ASN A 143 -21.03 19.79 -8.86
N LEU A 144 -20.03 18.91 -8.97
CA LEU A 144 -20.18 17.47 -8.78
C LEU A 144 -19.98 17.10 -7.31
N PRO A 145 -20.91 16.34 -6.70
CA PRO A 145 -20.72 15.87 -5.34
C PRO A 145 -19.63 14.80 -5.29
N VAL A 146 -18.89 14.75 -4.18
CA VAL A 146 -17.99 13.63 -3.86
C VAL A 146 -18.82 12.33 -3.82
N PRO A 147 -18.42 11.26 -4.54
CA PRO A 147 -19.13 9.99 -4.50
C PRO A 147 -19.15 9.40 -3.07
N PRO A 148 -20.24 8.70 -2.67
CA PRO A 148 -20.46 8.29 -1.29
C PRO A 148 -19.47 7.23 -0.77
N ASN A 149 -18.77 6.54 -1.66
CA ASN A 149 -17.73 5.55 -1.35
C ASN A 149 -16.37 6.18 -1.02
N PHE A 150 -16.20 7.49 -1.21
CA PHE A 150 -14.97 8.20 -0.88
C PHE A 150 -15.02 8.73 0.56
N GLN A 151 -13.89 8.60 1.26
CA GLN A 151 -13.67 9.21 2.54
C GLN A 151 -13.04 10.59 2.35
N ILE A 152 -13.72 11.64 2.80
CA ILE A 152 -13.18 13.00 2.79
C ILE A 152 -12.03 13.08 3.80
N LEU A 153 -10.85 13.47 3.33
CA LEU A 153 -9.68 13.75 4.17
C LEU A 153 -9.61 15.24 4.53
N PHE A 154 -10.01 16.10 3.61
CA PHE A 154 -10.08 17.54 3.77
C PHE A 154 -11.20 18.14 2.91
N SER A 155 -11.93 19.11 3.42
CA SER A 155 -12.81 19.98 2.63
C SER A 155 -12.81 21.40 3.18
N ALA A 156 -12.57 22.37 2.32
CA ALA A 156 -12.65 23.79 2.62
C ALA A 156 -14.10 24.32 2.56
N LYS A 157 -15.07 23.53 2.07
CA LYS A 157 -16.49 23.91 1.96
C LYS A 157 -17.25 23.84 3.29
N ASP A 158 -16.66 23.23 4.32
CA ASP A 158 -17.27 23.03 5.64
C ASP A 158 -16.77 24.02 6.73
N VAL A 159 -16.08 25.10 6.34
CA VAL A 159 -15.63 26.20 7.23
C VAL A 159 -16.37 27.50 6.94
#